data_AF-A0A2H9RBZ8-F1
#
_entry.id   AF-A0A2H9RBZ8-F1
#
_cell.length_a   1.000
_cell.length_b   1.000
_cell.length_c   1.000
_cell.angle_alpha   90.00
_cell.angle_beta   90.00
_cell.angle_gamma   90.00
#
_symmetry.space_group_name_H-M   'P 1'
#
loop_
_entity.id
_entity.type
_entity.pdbx_description
1 polymer ?
#
loop_
_entity_poly.entity_id
_entity_poly.type
_entity_poly.pdbx_seq_one_letter_code
_entity_poly.pdbx_strand_id
1 'polypeptide(L)'
;MRKIIQTLQNIVSRKGSSKVLTFSIPHILKALQLLNKERFVSRATFGREIHLGEGAIKTLILHLKEAGIADSTRSGTFLTEKGYKLTNQIQSVIAKECKIIKSITVQGKHNYAILLKKYSKMVKTGLEQRDYAVLYGASGCITIIYKNKKLVFPGNERECFIKDKKTGNFILEKLEPDEGDVIIISSSNDPFVAEISAKNSALWTLAVV
;
A
#
# COMPACT_ATOMS: atom_id res chain seq x y z
N MET A 1 -0.88 9.07 -12.36
CA MET A 1 -0.21 8.05 -11.52
C MET A 1 0.88 7.25 -12.24
N ARG A 2 0.73 6.91 -13.54
CA ARG A 2 1.73 6.11 -14.29
C ARG A 2 3.20 6.55 -14.13
N LYS A 3 3.50 7.86 -14.24
CA LYS A 3 4.87 8.40 -14.05
C LYS A 3 5.42 8.17 -12.62
N ILE A 4 4.55 8.20 -11.61
CA ILE A 4 4.91 7.95 -10.22
C ILE A 4 5.24 6.47 -10.03
N ILE A 5 4.39 5.56 -10.54
CA ILE A 5 4.67 4.12 -10.51
C ILE A 5 5.97 3.82 -11.26
N GLN A 6 6.20 4.43 -12.41
CA GLN A 6 7.47 4.29 -13.15
C GLN A 6 8.67 4.78 -12.32
N THR A 7 8.51 5.87 -11.56
CA THR A 7 9.58 6.35 -10.66
C THR A 7 9.88 5.32 -9.57
N LEU A 8 8.86 4.72 -8.96
CA LEU A 8 9.05 3.67 -7.97
C LEU A 8 9.66 2.39 -8.59
N GLN A 9 9.24 2.03 -9.80
CA GLN A 9 9.86 0.95 -10.59
C GLN A 9 11.34 1.23 -10.84
N ASN A 10 11.68 2.47 -11.21
CA ASN A 10 13.06 2.88 -11.45
C ASN A 10 13.93 2.76 -10.20
N ILE A 11 13.37 3.01 -9.01
CA ILE A 11 14.07 2.83 -7.73
C ILE A 11 14.37 1.36 -7.44
N VAL A 12 13.51 0.44 -7.89
CA VAL A 12 13.69 -1.01 -7.66
C VAL A 12 14.31 -1.74 -8.87
N SER A 13 14.48 -1.06 -10.01
CA SER A 13 15.19 -1.57 -11.18
C SER A 13 16.65 -1.16 -11.10
N ARG A 14 17.55 -2.13 -11.13
CA ARG A 14 18.98 -1.88 -10.89
C ARG A 14 19.64 -1.14 -12.04
N LYS A 15 20.69 -0.40 -11.69
CA LYS A 15 21.79 -0.04 -12.57
C LYS A 15 23.03 -0.83 -12.13
N GLY A 16 23.41 -1.89 -12.86
CA GLY A 16 24.76 -2.46 -12.80
C GLY A 16 25.08 -3.61 -11.82
N SER A 17 24.10 -4.26 -11.18
CA SER A 17 24.36 -5.38 -10.26
C SER A 17 23.52 -6.62 -10.62
N SER A 18 24.02 -7.85 -10.39
CA SER A 18 23.42 -9.13 -10.80
C SER A 18 22.60 -9.88 -9.71
N LYS A 19 22.77 -9.58 -8.42
CA LYS A 19 21.96 -10.11 -7.27
C LYS A 19 20.49 -9.63 -7.08
N VAL A 20 19.46 -10.42 -7.38
CA VAL A 20 18.04 -10.02 -7.19
C VAL A 20 17.81 -9.21 -5.88
N LEU A 21 17.12 -8.05 -5.99
CA LEU A 21 16.79 -7.24 -4.81
C LEU A 21 15.79 -7.98 -3.93
N THR A 22 15.98 -7.90 -2.62
CA THR A 22 15.06 -8.50 -1.63
C THR A 22 13.89 -7.58 -1.28
N PHE A 23 13.79 -6.40 -1.91
CA PHE A 23 12.71 -5.45 -1.75
C PHE A 23 12.16 -5.03 -3.11
N SER A 24 10.99 -4.39 -3.08
CA SER A 24 10.19 -4.08 -4.26
C SER A 24 9.33 -2.83 -4.02
N ILE A 25 8.52 -2.44 -5.02
CA ILE A 25 7.70 -1.22 -4.99
C ILE A 25 6.86 -1.03 -3.70
N PRO A 26 6.12 -2.03 -3.19
CA PRO A 26 5.37 -1.85 -1.94
C PRO A 26 6.26 -1.57 -0.71
N HIS A 27 7.50 -2.07 -0.69
CA HIS A 27 8.47 -1.75 0.36
C HIS A 27 8.94 -0.30 0.25
N ILE A 28 9.12 0.23 -0.96
CA ILE A 28 9.42 1.65 -1.19
C ILE A 28 8.24 2.51 -0.71
N LEU A 29 7.00 2.13 -1.01
CA LEU A 29 5.82 2.86 -0.52
C LEU A 29 5.80 2.92 1.02
N LYS A 30 6.00 1.79 1.70
CA LYS A 30 6.09 1.73 3.17
C LYS A 30 7.23 2.62 3.69
N ALA A 31 8.39 2.61 3.05
CA ALA A 31 9.52 3.47 3.41
C ALA A 31 9.19 4.96 3.31
N LEU A 32 8.55 5.38 2.22
CA LEU A 32 8.12 6.77 2.02
C LEU A 32 7.10 7.21 3.05
N GLN A 33 6.13 6.35 3.38
CA GLN A 33 5.16 6.65 4.44
C GLN A 33 5.83 6.77 5.82
N LEU A 34 6.80 5.91 6.12
CA LEU A 34 7.56 5.97 7.37
C LEU A 34 8.38 7.27 7.47
N LEU A 35 9.09 7.64 6.41
CA LEU A 35 9.87 8.89 6.36
C LEU A 35 9.01 10.16 6.32
N ASN A 36 7.75 10.05 5.88
CA ASN A 36 6.81 11.18 5.93
C ASN A 36 6.21 11.36 7.32
N LYS A 37 6.03 10.26 8.06
CA LYS A 37 5.55 10.29 9.43
C LYS A 37 6.63 10.76 10.41
N GLU A 38 7.86 10.31 10.23
CA GLU A 38 8.99 10.60 11.11
C GLU A 38 10.00 11.50 10.38
N ARG A 39 10.43 12.60 11.01
CA ARG A 39 11.41 13.52 10.39
C ARG A 39 12.73 12.82 10.02
N PHE A 40 13.19 11.89 10.86
CA PHE A 40 14.38 11.08 10.64
C PHE A 40 14.12 9.63 11.03
N VAL A 41 14.55 8.68 10.19
CA VAL A 41 14.37 7.23 10.41
C VAL A 41 15.72 6.53 10.45
N SER A 42 15.96 5.79 11.52
CA SER A 42 17.19 4.98 11.67
C SER A 42 17.15 3.71 10.81
N ARG A 43 18.32 3.15 10.48
CA ARG A 43 18.41 1.85 9.78
C ARG A 43 17.74 0.71 10.56
N ALA A 44 17.85 0.73 11.89
CA ALA A 44 17.20 -0.26 12.75
C ALA A 44 15.67 -0.12 12.69
N THR A 45 15.16 1.11 12.70
CA THR A 45 13.72 1.40 12.53
C THR A 45 13.24 0.91 11.17
N PHE A 46 13.98 1.16 10.09
CA PHE A 46 13.66 0.63 8.77
C PHE A 46 13.60 -0.89 8.73
N GLY A 47 14.61 -1.58 9.27
CA GLY A 47 14.65 -3.04 9.28
C GLY A 47 13.44 -3.63 10.03
N ARG A 48 13.08 -3.03 11.17
CA ARG A 48 11.93 -3.45 11.97
C ARG A 48 10.58 -3.14 11.32
N GLU A 49 10.39 -1.96 10.73
CA GLU A 49 9.09 -1.53 10.18
C GLU A 49 8.82 -2.07 8.77
N ILE A 50 9.88 -2.40 8.00
CA ILE A 50 9.78 -2.92 6.63
C ILE A 50 10.09 -4.43 6.58
N HIS A 51 10.46 -5.04 7.71
CA HIS A 51 10.78 -6.48 7.80
C HIS A 51 11.89 -6.91 6.82
N LEU A 52 12.94 -6.09 6.72
CA LEU A 52 14.07 -6.33 5.82
C LEU A 52 15.39 -6.43 6.61
N GLY A 53 16.26 -7.33 6.17
CA GLY A 53 17.60 -7.48 6.74
C GLY A 53 18.50 -6.25 6.49
N GLU A 54 19.55 -6.09 7.29
CA GLU A 54 20.39 -4.88 7.27
C GLU A 54 20.99 -4.56 5.89
N GLY A 55 21.45 -5.58 5.15
CA GLY A 55 21.97 -5.40 3.79
C GLY A 55 20.93 -4.90 2.81
N ALA A 56 19.68 -5.37 2.95
CA ALA A 56 18.55 -4.91 2.14
C ALA A 56 18.20 -3.46 2.46
N ILE A 57 18.21 -3.07 3.74
CA ILE A 57 17.99 -1.69 4.17
C ILE A 57 19.07 -0.75 3.65
N LYS A 58 20.35 -1.14 3.72
CA LYS A 58 21.45 -0.35 3.14
C LYS A 58 21.22 -0.11 1.65
N THR A 59 20.83 -1.14 0.92
CA THR A 59 20.55 -1.06 -0.52
C THR A 59 19.31 -0.21 -0.82
N LEU A 60 18.23 -0.37 -0.05
CA LEU A 60 17.00 0.43 -0.17
C LEU A 60 17.28 1.92 0.03
N ILE A 61 18.01 2.28 1.09
CA ILE A 61 18.38 3.67 1.36
C ILE A 61 19.27 4.22 0.25
N LEU A 62 20.26 3.44 -0.21
CA LEU A 62 21.12 3.84 -1.32
C LEU A 62 20.31 4.17 -2.57
N HIS A 63 19.37 3.31 -2.96
CA HIS A 63 18.52 3.54 -4.13
C HIS A 63 17.63 4.78 -3.98
N LEU A 64 17.08 5.02 -2.80
CA LEU A 64 16.33 6.25 -2.52
C LEU A 64 17.20 7.51 -2.64
N LYS A 65 18.47 7.43 -2.20
CA LYS A 65 19.46 8.51 -2.34
C LYS A 65 19.83 8.77 -3.78
N GLU A 66 20.15 7.73 -4.54
CA GLU A 66 20.48 7.83 -5.97
C GLU A 66 19.33 8.41 -6.80
N ALA A 67 18.09 8.12 -6.42
CA ALA A 67 16.90 8.71 -7.04
C ALA A 67 16.63 10.17 -6.57
N GLY A 68 17.41 10.68 -5.61
CA GLY A 68 17.24 12.00 -5.00
C GLY A 68 15.97 12.14 -4.17
N ILE A 69 15.40 11.02 -3.71
CA ILE A 69 14.13 10.95 -2.97
C ILE A 69 14.36 11.08 -1.46
N ALA A 70 15.44 10.51 -0.95
CA ALA A 70 15.83 10.62 0.45
C ALA A 70 17.31 11.01 0.56
N ASP A 71 17.71 11.48 1.74
CA ASP A 71 19.11 11.60 2.12
C ASP A 71 19.29 11.17 3.59
N SER A 72 20.53 11.14 4.08
CA SER A 72 20.85 10.66 5.42
C SER A 72 21.85 11.56 6.12
N THR A 73 21.62 11.78 7.42
CA THR A 73 22.57 12.39 8.36
C THR A 73 22.91 11.40 9.48
N ARG A 74 23.68 11.84 10.48
CA ARG A 74 23.91 11.06 11.72
C ARG A 74 22.60 10.74 12.45
N SER A 75 21.58 11.60 12.34
CA SER A 75 20.28 11.42 13.00
C SER A 75 19.38 10.40 12.29
N GLY A 76 19.67 10.03 11.04
CA GLY A 76 18.89 9.08 10.27
C GLY A 76 18.64 9.53 8.84
N THR A 77 17.79 8.77 8.14
CA THR A 77 17.35 9.05 6.77
C THR A 77 16.11 9.93 6.80
N PHE A 78 15.98 10.86 5.87
CA PHE A 78 14.87 11.80 5.75
C PHE A 78 14.49 12.03 4.29
N LEU A 79 13.27 12.49 4.01
CA LEU A 79 12.84 12.84 2.65
C LEU A 79 13.51 14.15 2.20
N THR A 80 13.96 14.20 0.95
CA THR A 80 14.29 15.47 0.29
C THR A 80 13.00 16.21 -0.10
N GLU A 81 13.10 17.45 -0.56
CA GLU A 81 11.93 18.15 -1.14
C GLU A 81 11.28 17.37 -2.28
N LYS A 82 12.09 16.74 -3.14
CA LYS A 82 11.61 15.86 -4.22
C LYS A 82 10.89 14.64 -3.63
N GLY A 83 11.41 14.07 -2.55
CA GLY A 83 10.77 12.98 -1.82
C GLY A 83 9.42 13.37 -1.23
N TYR A 84 9.32 14.52 -0.56
CA TYR A 84 8.04 15.02 -0.06
C TYR A 84 7.02 15.24 -1.18
N LYS A 85 7.43 15.85 -2.30
CA LYS A 85 6.54 16.02 -3.47
C LYS A 85 6.02 14.68 -3.99
N LEU A 86 6.90 13.69 -4.15
CA LEU A 86 6.52 12.34 -4.58
C LEU A 86 5.56 11.67 -3.59
N THR A 87 5.87 11.70 -2.29
CA THR A 87 5.06 11.08 -1.25
C THR A 87 3.69 11.72 -1.14
N ASN A 88 3.59 13.05 -1.19
CA ASN A 88 2.33 13.78 -1.15
C ASN A 88 1.46 13.46 -2.37
N GLN A 89 2.06 13.30 -3.56
CA GLN A 89 1.32 12.87 -4.75
C GLN A 89 0.76 11.45 -4.58
N ILE A 90 1.53 10.53 -4.00
CA ILE A 90 1.03 9.18 -3.71
C ILE A 90 -0.11 9.24 -2.69
N GLN A 91 0.06 9.99 -1.59
CA GLN A 91 -0.96 10.13 -0.53
C GLN A 91 -2.23 10.83 -1.00
N SER A 92 -2.17 11.67 -2.04
CA SER A 92 -3.38 12.25 -2.63
C SER A 92 -4.31 11.21 -3.26
N VAL A 93 -3.77 10.03 -3.61
CA VAL A 93 -4.53 8.91 -4.19
C VAL A 93 -4.70 7.78 -3.18
N ILE A 94 -3.61 7.35 -2.53
CA ILE A 94 -3.63 6.40 -1.42
C ILE A 94 -3.84 7.19 -0.12
N ALA A 95 -5.09 7.61 0.10
CA ALA A 95 -5.39 8.63 1.10
C ALA A 95 -5.31 8.11 2.54
N LYS A 96 -5.84 6.90 2.76
CA LYS A 96 -5.98 6.33 4.10
C LYS A 96 -5.81 4.83 4.07
N GLU A 97 -5.33 4.31 5.19
CA GLU A 97 -5.11 2.90 5.41
C GLU A 97 -5.30 2.55 6.87
N CYS A 98 -5.78 1.34 7.16
CA CYS A 98 -6.02 0.89 8.53
C CYS A 98 -5.96 -0.63 8.67
N LYS A 99 -5.70 -1.09 9.89
CA LYS A 99 -5.87 -2.50 10.25
C LYS A 99 -7.36 -2.79 10.43
N ILE A 100 -7.81 -3.92 9.94
CA ILE A 100 -9.18 -4.41 10.12
C ILE A 100 -9.17 -5.65 11.01
N ILE A 101 -10.04 -5.63 12.01
CA ILE A 101 -10.24 -6.78 12.91
C ILE A 101 -10.97 -7.88 12.14
N LYS A 102 -10.60 -9.14 12.41
CA LYS A 102 -11.28 -10.30 11.85
C LYS A 102 -12.79 -10.22 12.08
N SER A 103 -13.56 -10.52 11.04
CA SER A 103 -15.00 -10.46 11.04
C SER A 103 -15.63 -11.61 10.26
N ILE A 104 -16.97 -11.65 10.20
CA ILE A 104 -17.71 -12.66 9.42
C ILE A 104 -17.39 -12.53 7.93
N THR A 105 -17.27 -11.29 7.45
CA THR A 105 -16.99 -10.97 6.04
C THR A 105 -15.50 -10.99 5.74
N VAL A 106 -14.65 -10.54 6.67
CA VAL A 106 -13.19 -10.51 6.53
C VAL A 106 -12.57 -11.53 7.48
N GLN A 107 -12.46 -12.78 7.02
CA GLN A 107 -12.13 -13.91 7.89
C GLN A 107 -10.63 -14.12 8.17
N GLY A 108 -9.76 -13.33 7.52
CA GLY A 108 -8.31 -13.40 7.73
C GLY A 108 -7.91 -13.10 9.18
N LYS A 109 -6.82 -13.71 9.64
CA LYS A 109 -6.27 -13.50 11.00
C LYS A 109 -5.79 -12.05 11.18
N HIS A 110 -5.08 -11.54 10.18
CA HIS A 110 -4.68 -10.15 10.09
C HIS A 110 -5.19 -9.57 8.78
N ASN A 111 -5.80 -8.39 8.84
CA ASN A 111 -6.39 -7.74 7.68
C ASN A 111 -5.95 -6.28 7.62
N TYR A 112 -5.70 -5.79 6.41
CA TYR A 112 -5.23 -4.44 6.19
C TYR A 112 -5.96 -3.82 5.00
N ALA A 113 -6.52 -2.64 5.21
CA ALA A 113 -7.30 -1.93 4.21
C ALA A 113 -6.59 -0.68 3.73
N ILE A 114 -6.70 -0.41 2.43
CA ILE A 114 -6.19 0.78 1.76
C ILE A 114 -7.29 1.41 0.91
N LEU A 115 -7.46 2.71 1.04
CA LEU A 115 -8.38 3.53 0.26
C LEU A 115 -7.66 4.19 -0.93
N LEU A 116 -8.21 4.01 -2.14
CA LEU A 116 -7.81 4.68 -3.37
C LEU A 116 -8.88 5.69 -3.80
N LYS A 117 -8.51 6.97 -3.93
CA LYS A 117 -9.43 8.05 -4.28
C LYS A 117 -9.83 8.02 -5.75
N LYS A 118 -11.13 7.97 -6.06
CA LYS A 118 -11.69 8.08 -7.43
C LYS A 118 -11.19 7.03 -8.43
N TYR A 119 -10.89 5.82 -7.97
CA TYR A 119 -10.33 4.74 -8.81
C TYR A 119 -11.34 3.63 -9.19
N SER A 120 -12.63 3.78 -8.87
CA SER A 120 -13.65 2.74 -9.10
C SER A 120 -13.74 2.26 -10.56
N LYS A 121 -13.56 3.17 -11.53
CA LYS A 121 -13.61 2.86 -12.97
C LYS A 121 -12.49 1.92 -13.44
N MET A 122 -11.42 1.79 -12.67
CA MET A 122 -10.27 0.94 -12.99
C MET A 122 -10.42 -0.47 -12.40
N VAL A 123 -11.47 -0.71 -11.62
CA VAL A 123 -11.75 -2.00 -10.98
C VAL A 123 -12.97 -2.63 -11.64
N LYS A 124 -12.79 -3.81 -12.23
CA LYS A 124 -13.88 -4.55 -12.89
C LYS A 124 -14.55 -5.53 -11.94
N THR A 125 -13.80 -6.52 -11.47
CA THR A 125 -14.32 -7.63 -10.66
C THR A 125 -13.60 -7.77 -9.32
N GLY A 126 -12.47 -7.08 -9.13
CA GLY A 126 -11.62 -7.23 -7.95
C GLY A 126 -10.69 -8.44 -7.99
N LEU A 127 -10.74 -9.26 -9.05
CA LEU A 127 -9.89 -10.45 -9.20
C LEU A 127 -8.43 -10.06 -9.43
N GLU A 128 -8.17 -9.04 -10.26
CA GLU A 128 -6.81 -8.56 -10.50
C GLU A 128 -6.16 -8.06 -9.21
N GLN A 129 -6.91 -7.29 -8.40
CA GLN A 129 -6.47 -6.83 -7.07
C GLN A 129 -6.13 -7.99 -6.15
N ARG A 130 -6.91 -9.07 -6.19
CA ARG A 130 -6.62 -10.27 -5.41
C ARG A 130 -5.34 -10.93 -5.87
N ASP A 131 -5.16 -11.11 -7.17
CA ASP A 131 -3.97 -11.75 -7.72
C ASP A 131 -2.71 -10.92 -7.39
N TYR A 132 -2.79 -9.58 -7.46
CA TYR A 132 -1.72 -8.70 -6.99
C TYR A 132 -1.42 -8.85 -5.49
N ALA A 133 -2.42 -9.05 -4.64
CA ALA A 133 -2.20 -9.28 -3.21
C ALA A 133 -1.56 -10.67 -2.95
N VAL A 134 -2.05 -11.71 -3.65
CA VAL A 134 -1.56 -13.10 -3.52
C VAL A 134 -0.09 -13.21 -3.93
N LEU A 135 0.37 -12.44 -4.92
CA LEU A 135 1.80 -12.34 -5.28
C LEU A 135 2.71 -11.95 -4.10
N TYR A 136 2.17 -11.33 -3.05
CA TYR A 136 2.89 -10.94 -1.84
C TYR A 136 2.49 -11.78 -0.62
N GLY A 137 1.91 -12.97 -0.82
CA GLY A 137 1.62 -13.92 0.25
C GLY A 137 0.32 -13.64 1.02
N ALA A 138 -0.59 -12.84 0.46
CA ALA A 138 -1.94 -12.72 1.01
C ALA A 138 -2.68 -14.06 0.92
N SER A 139 -3.40 -14.43 1.98
CA SER A 139 -4.32 -15.58 1.95
C SER A 139 -5.65 -15.26 1.30
N GLY A 140 -5.98 -13.97 1.17
CA GLY A 140 -7.19 -13.49 0.52
C GLY A 140 -7.17 -11.98 0.35
N CYS A 141 -8.02 -11.48 -0.54
CA CYS A 141 -8.18 -10.06 -0.78
C CYS A 141 -9.61 -9.78 -1.22
N ILE A 142 -10.19 -8.71 -0.69
CA ILE A 142 -11.52 -8.23 -1.03
C ILE A 142 -11.39 -6.80 -1.56
N THR A 143 -12.04 -6.53 -2.68
CA THR A 143 -12.09 -5.20 -3.28
C THR A 143 -13.51 -4.68 -3.20
N ILE A 144 -13.66 -3.43 -2.77
CA ILE A 144 -14.95 -2.80 -2.47
C ILE A 144 -14.96 -1.42 -3.10
N ILE A 145 -16.09 -0.99 -3.63
CA ILE A 145 -16.30 0.36 -4.16
C ILE A 145 -17.27 1.09 -3.23
N TYR A 146 -16.99 2.34 -2.91
CA TYR A 146 -17.98 3.21 -2.28
C TYR A 146 -18.83 3.88 -3.37
N LYS A 147 -20.10 3.51 -3.44
CA LYS A 147 -21.05 3.97 -4.46
C LYS A 147 -22.43 4.17 -3.87
N ASN A 148 -23.11 5.26 -4.22
CA ASN A 148 -24.44 5.61 -3.74
C ASN A 148 -24.58 5.52 -2.20
N LYS A 149 -23.57 6.05 -1.48
CA LYS A 149 -23.45 5.98 -0.01
C LYS A 149 -23.35 4.57 0.58
N LYS A 150 -23.00 3.57 -0.22
CA LYS A 150 -22.90 2.16 0.17
C LYS A 150 -21.55 1.57 -0.19
N LEU A 151 -21.14 0.55 0.56
CA LEU A 151 -20.02 -0.31 0.21
C LEU A 151 -20.55 -1.44 -0.68
N VAL A 152 -20.04 -1.58 -1.89
CA VAL A 152 -20.51 -2.58 -2.87
C VAL A 152 -19.35 -3.35 -3.48
N PHE A 153 -19.61 -4.60 -3.88
CA PHE A 153 -18.65 -5.38 -4.67
C PHE A 153 -18.57 -4.84 -6.11
N PRO A 154 -17.37 -4.80 -6.71
CA PRO A 154 -17.22 -4.42 -8.11
C PRO A 154 -17.91 -5.44 -9.04
N GLY A 155 -18.41 -4.95 -10.18
CA GLY A 155 -19.00 -5.76 -11.25
C GLY A 155 -20.48 -6.12 -11.10
N ASN A 156 -20.95 -6.43 -9.89
CA ASN A 156 -22.36 -6.77 -9.64
C ASN A 156 -23.08 -5.82 -8.68
N GLU A 157 -22.37 -4.85 -8.11
CA GLU A 157 -22.87 -3.81 -7.20
C GLU A 157 -23.68 -4.35 -6.00
N ARG A 158 -23.44 -5.61 -5.61
CA ARG A 158 -24.04 -6.18 -4.41
C ARG A 158 -23.45 -5.50 -3.18
N GLU A 159 -24.33 -5.10 -2.26
CA GLU A 159 -23.92 -4.45 -1.02
C GLU A 159 -23.05 -5.39 -0.16
N CYS A 160 -21.90 -4.88 0.28
CA CYS A 160 -20.98 -5.55 1.17
C CYS A 160 -21.46 -5.44 2.63
N PHE A 161 -20.99 -6.34 3.50
CA PHE A 161 -21.18 -6.24 4.95
C PHE A 161 -22.63 -6.19 5.45
N ILE A 162 -23.63 -6.61 4.66
CA ILE A 162 -25.05 -6.67 5.08
C ILE A 162 -25.22 -7.46 6.39
N LYS A 163 -24.51 -8.59 6.50
CA LYS A 163 -24.49 -9.47 7.68
C LYS A 163 -23.46 -9.05 8.75
N ASP A 164 -22.74 -7.96 8.54
CA ASP A 164 -21.58 -7.53 9.33
C ASP A 164 -21.44 -6.00 9.37
N LYS A 165 -22.54 -5.34 9.75
CA LYS A 165 -22.63 -3.87 9.77
C LYS A 165 -21.55 -3.21 10.63
N LYS A 166 -21.08 -3.88 11.68
CA LYS A 166 -20.00 -3.39 12.55
C LYS A 166 -18.72 -3.14 11.75
N THR A 167 -18.33 -4.10 10.93
CA THR A 167 -17.12 -3.99 10.09
C THR A 167 -17.31 -2.93 9.00
N GLY A 168 -18.48 -2.89 8.36
CA GLY A 168 -18.82 -1.85 7.39
C GLY A 168 -18.73 -0.44 7.99
N ASN A 169 -19.35 -0.20 9.15
CA ASN A 169 -19.29 1.09 9.83
C ASN A 169 -17.88 1.46 10.26
N PHE A 170 -17.09 0.51 10.78
CA PHE A 170 -15.68 0.74 11.12
C PHE A 170 -14.86 1.18 9.90
N ILE A 171 -15.08 0.55 8.74
CA ILE A 171 -14.43 0.94 7.49
C ILE A 171 -14.82 2.37 7.09
N LEU A 172 -16.11 2.71 7.16
CA LEU A 172 -16.58 4.06 6.85
C LEU A 172 -15.98 5.12 7.79
N GLU A 173 -15.90 4.83 9.09
CA GLU A 173 -15.31 5.73 10.08
C GLU A 173 -13.80 5.90 9.89
N LYS A 174 -13.05 4.82 9.65
CA LYS A 174 -11.58 4.89 9.56
C LYS A 174 -11.09 5.39 8.20
N LEU A 175 -11.75 5.01 7.12
CA LEU A 175 -11.32 5.37 5.78
C LEU A 175 -12.06 6.59 5.22
N GLU A 176 -13.25 6.93 5.71
CA GLU A 176 -14.07 8.06 5.22
C GLU A 176 -14.08 8.13 3.67
N PRO A 177 -14.54 7.07 2.97
CA PRO A 177 -14.52 7.03 1.52
C PRO A 177 -15.52 8.02 0.91
N ASP A 178 -15.16 8.57 -0.25
CA ASP A 178 -16.04 9.37 -1.10
C ASP A 178 -16.56 8.55 -2.30
N GLU A 179 -17.59 9.07 -2.96
CA GLU A 179 -18.20 8.44 -4.13
C GLU A 179 -17.15 8.11 -5.22
N GLY A 180 -17.10 6.83 -5.61
CA GLY A 180 -16.16 6.33 -6.61
C GLY A 180 -14.78 5.95 -6.06
N ASP A 181 -14.59 5.98 -4.74
CA ASP A 181 -13.38 5.45 -4.12
C ASP A 181 -13.39 3.92 -4.07
N VAL A 182 -12.19 3.34 -4.02
CA VAL A 182 -11.95 1.89 -3.93
C VAL A 182 -11.28 1.57 -2.61
N ILE A 183 -11.77 0.55 -1.91
CA ILE A 183 -11.16 0.00 -0.72
C ILE A 183 -10.67 -1.41 -1.04
N ILE A 184 -9.37 -1.63 -0.84
CA ILE A 184 -8.74 -2.94 -1.01
C ILE A 184 -8.39 -3.47 0.38
N ILE A 185 -8.91 -4.62 0.74
CA ILE A 185 -8.68 -5.28 2.04
C ILE A 185 -7.90 -6.58 1.78
N SER A 186 -6.63 -6.61 2.15
CA SER A 186 -5.82 -7.83 2.09
C SER A 186 -5.82 -8.55 3.43
N SER A 187 -5.77 -9.88 3.38
CA SER A 187 -5.79 -10.79 4.53
C SER A 187 -4.55 -11.69 4.53
N SER A 188 -3.96 -11.94 5.69
CA SER A 188 -2.86 -12.91 5.86
C SER A 188 -2.76 -13.46 7.30
N ASN A 189 -1.93 -14.48 7.48
CA ASN A 189 -1.55 -15.01 8.79
C ASN A 189 -0.42 -14.21 9.45
N ASP A 190 0.24 -13.32 8.70
CA ASP A 190 1.24 -12.38 9.19
C ASP A 190 0.74 -10.92 8.98
N PRO A 191 0.82 -10.04 9.99
CA PRO A 191 0.31 -8.69 9.90
C PRO A 191 1.07 -7.80 8.91
N PHE A 192 2.39 -7.99 8.76
CA PHE A 192 3.19 -7.27 7.77
C PHE A 192 2.85 -7.76 6.36
N VAL A 193 2.65 -9.06 6.17
CA VAL A 193 2.20 -9.63 4.90
C VAL A 193 0.84 -9.06 4.48
N ALA A 194 -0.11 -8.95 5.41
CA ALA A 194 -1.41 -8.32 5.13
C ALA A 194 -1.26 -6.86 4.67
N GLU A 195 -0.39 -6.09 5.33
CA GLU A 195 -0.11 -4.70 4.96
C GLU A 195 0.60 -4.58 3.59
N ILE A 196 1.71 -5.29 3.39
CA ILE A 196 2.54 -5.15 2.19
C ILE A 196 1.82 -5.63 0.93
N SER A 197 0.99 -6.67 1.06
CA SER A 197 0.16 -7.18 -0.05
C SER A 197 -0.98 -6.24 -0.40
N ALA A 198 -1.62 -5.59 0.58
CA ALA A 198 -2.60 -4.52 0.32
C ALA A 198 -1.93 -3.36 -0.45
N LYS A 199 -0.73 -2.94 -0.02
CA LYS A 199 0.05 -1.90 -0.70
C LYS A 199 0.40 -2.29 -2.13
N ASN A 200 0.80 -3.56 -2.35
CA ASN A 200 1.08 -4.03 -3.70
C ASN A 200 -0.16 -3.98 -4.60
N SER A 201 -1.29 -4.49 -4.10
CA SER A 201 -2.57 -4.47 -4.81
C SER A 201 -3.04 -3.06 -5.16
N ALA A 202 -2.90 -2.13 -4.22
CA ALA A 202 -3.12 -0.70 -4.45
C ALA A 202 -2.22 -0.17 -5.57
N LEU A 203 -0.91 -0.32 -5.45
CA LEU A 203 0.06 0.22 -6.43
C LEU A 203 -0.18 -0.30 -7.85
N TRP A 204 -0.48 -1.60 -8.01
CA TRP A 204 -0.74 -2.17 -9.33
C TRP A 204 -2.10 -1.75 -9.89
N THR A 205 -3.11 -1.53 -9.04
CA THR A 205 -4.37 -0.91 -9.47
C THR A 205 -4.14 0.50 -10.05
N LEU A 206 -3.17 1.25 -9.52
CA LEU A 206 -2.79 2.57 -10.04
C LEU A 206 -1.96 2.50 -11.34
N ALA A 207 -1.36 1.34 -11.65
CA ALA A 207 -0.46 1.14 -12.77
C ALA A 207 -1.17 0.72 -14.07
N VAL A 208 -2.39 0.18 -13.97
CA VAL A 208 -3.20 -0.31 -15.11
C VAL A 208 -3.83 0.84 -15.93
N VAL A 209 -3.58 2.10 -15.53
CA VAL A 209 -4.09 3.33 -16.19
C VAL A 209 -3.08 3.96 -17.13
#